data_AF-A0AAJ2GYW1-F1
#
_entry.id   AF-A0AAJ2GYW1-F1
#
_cell.length_a   1.000
_cell.length_b   1.000
_cell.length_c   1.000
_cell.angle_alpha   90.00
_cell.angle_beta   90.00
_cell.angle_gamma   90.00
#
_symmetry.space_group_name_H-M   'P 1'
#
loop_
_entity.id
_entity.type
_entity.pdbx_description
1 polymer ?
#
loop_
_entity_poly.entity_id
_entity_poly.type
_entity_poly.pdbx_seq_one_letter_code
_entity_poly.pdbx_strand_id
1 'polypeptide(L)'
;STNDIFFDIEGYPLIEGGLEYIWGASYFDESGKLQFKDFWAHDHAQEKLAFSGFIDWAYQRWIADPTMHIYHYASYEVTACRKLMGRYGCYEHEVDQLLRNNVFVDLYKVVKNSLMVGTPSYSIKQIELLYRDGK
;
A
#
# COMPACT_ATOMS: atom_id res chain seq x y z
N SER A 1 8.83 -7.99 -9.75
CA SER A 1 9.98 -7.23 -10.30
C SER A 1 10.92 -6.81 -9.17
N THR A 2 12.17 -6.41 -9.46
CA THR A 2 13.04 -5.74 -8.47
C THR A 2 12.51 -4.40 -8.00
N ASN A 3 11.58 -3.80 -8.76
CA ASN A 3 10.95 -2.53 -8.42
C ASN A 3 9.70 -2.64 -7.54
N ASP A 4 9.28 -3.87 -7.19
CA ASP A 4 8.08 -4.12 -6.38
C ASP A 4 8.10 -3.37 -5.05
N ILE A 5 6.90 -3.00 -4.60
CA ILE A 5 6.67 -2.29 -3.33
C ILE A 5 5.76 -3.15 -2.46
N PHE A 6 6.07 -3.26 -1.18
CA PHE A 6 5.16 -3.75 -0.14
C PHE A 6 4.64 -2.55 0.64
N PHE A 7 3.35 -2.30 0.51
CA PHE A 7 2.69 -1.08 0.95
C PHE A 7 1.72 -1.35 2.11
N ASP A 8 1.78 -0.47 3.11
CA ASP A 8 0.88 -0.42 4.26
C ASP A 8 0.58 1.03 4.63
N ILE A 9 -0.59 1.28 5.22
CA ILE A 9 -1.05 2.63 5.56
C ILE A 9 -1.86 2.60 6.86
N GLU A 10 -1.66 3.60 7.71
CA GLU A 10 -2.44 3.75 8.94
C GLU A 10 -3.26 5.04 8.94
N GLY A 11 -4.51 4.88 9.37
CA GLY A 11 -5.50 5.94 9.46
C GLY A 11 -5.93 6.24 10.89
N TYR A 12 -6.26 7.50 11.14
CA TYR A 12 -6.81 8.00 12.39
C TYR A 12 -8.23 8.53 12.18
N PRO A 13 -9.27 7.76 12.53
CA PRO A 13 -10.66 8.09 12.19
C PRO A 13 -11.30 9.15 13.11
N LEU A 14 -10.66 9.51 14.23
CA LEU A 14 -11.24 10.43 15.23
C LEU A 14 -11.11 11.91 14.85
N ILE A 15 -10.29 12.24 13.85
CA ILE A 15 -10.27 13.56 13.24
C ILE A 15 -11.44 13.67 12.25
N GLU A 16 -12.08 14.84 12.18
CA GLU A 16 -13.15 15.09 11.22
C GLU A 16 -12.68 14.82 9.78
N GLY A 17 -13.37 13.91 9.09
CA GLY A 17 -13.00 13.42 7.76
C GLY A 17 -11.99 12.26 7.74
N GLY A 18 -11.39 11.91 8.88
CA GLY A 18 -10.31 10.94 9.01
C GLY A 18 -8.99 11.43 8.41
N LEU A 19 -7.88 10.95 8.97
CA LEU A 19 -6.52 11.31 8.56
C LEU A 19 -5.67 10.05 8.35
N GLU A 20 -5.18 9.82 7.13
CA GLU A 20 -4.15 8.84 6.84
C GLU A 20 -2.77 9.43 7.20
N TYR A 21 -2.23 9.04 8.35
CA TYR A 21 -1.11 9.75 8.98
C TYR A 21 0.27 9.15 8.69
N ILE A 22 0.33 7.90 8.21
CA ILE A 22 1.58 7.25 7.81
C ILE A 22 1.34 6.32 6.63
N TRP A 23 2.22 6.44 5.65
CA TRP A 23 2.30 5.59 4.46
C TRP A 23 3.65 4.91 4.47
N GLY A 24 3.67 3.59 4.60
CA GLY A 24 4.89 2.79 4.68
C GLY A 24 5.10 1.96 3.42
N ALA A 25 6.30 2.06 2.83
CA ALA A 25 6.68 1.29 1.66
C ALA A 25 8.03 0.58 1.88
N SER A 26 8.00 -0.75 1.87
CA SER A 26 9.23 -1.56 1.81
C SER A 26 9.52 -1.93 0.35
N TYR A 27 10.77 -1.83 -0.08
CA TYR A 27 11.19 -2.13 -1.45
C TYR A 27 12.64 -2.61 -1.48
N PHE A 28 13.06 -3.25 -2.56
CA PHE A 28 14.47 -3.59 -2.79
C PHE A 28 15.14 -2.49 -3.61
N ASP A 29 16.36 -2.10 -3.20
CA ASP A 29 17.21 -1.22 -4.00
C ASP A 29 17.97 -2.01 -5.08
N GLU A 30 18.76 -1.31 -5.90
CA GLU A 30 19.56 -1.90 -6.98
C GLU A 30 20.57 -2.95 -6.50
N SER A 31 20.97 -2.90 -5.23
CA SER A 31 21.86 -3.88 -4.60
C SER A 31 21.12 -5.11 -4.05
N GLY A 32 19.80 -5.15 -4.18
CA GLY A 32 18.94 -6.19 -3.61
C GLY A 32 18.75 -6.06 -2.10
N LYS A 33 19.10 -4.91 -1.50
CA LYS A 33 18.91 -4.68 -0.08
C LYS A 33 17.51 -4.14 0.19
N LEU A 34 16.85 -4.67 1.21
CA LEU A 34 15.55 -4.19 1.67
C LEU A 34 15.70 -2.79 2.27
N GLN A 35 14.93 -1.85 1.72
CA GLN A 35 14.82 -0.47 2.15
C GLN A 35 13.39 -0.18 2.59
N PHE A 36 13.25 0.84 3.44
CA PHE A 36 11.96 1.34 3.90
C PHE A 36 11.86 2.83 3.60
N LYS A 37 10.71 3.26 3.10
CA LYS A 37 10.37 4.66 2.87
C LYS A 37 9.03 4.95 3.49
N ASP A 38 8.95 6.04 4.24
CA ASP A 38 7.75 6.50 4.91
C ASP A 38 7.35 7.92 4.46
N PHE A 39 6.06 8.18 4.53
CA PHE A 39 5.48 9.50 4.32
C PHE A 39 4.52 9.79 5.47
N TRP A 40 4.82 10.86 6.22
CA TRP A 40 4.07 11.22 7.42
C TRP A 40 3.14 12.40 7.19
N ALA A 41 2.02 12.38 7.90
CA ALA A 41 1.07 13.47 7.94
C ALA A 41 0.50 13.66 9.34
N HIS A 42 0.52 14.91 9.82
CA HIS A 42 -0.07 15.29 11.10
C HIS A 42 -1.32 16.17 10.96
N ASP A 43 -1.65 16.57 9.73
CA ASP A 43 -2.82 17.36 9.38
C ASP A 43 -3.23 17.06 7.92
N HIS A 44 -4.38 17.57 7.47
CA HIS A 44 -4.90 17.35 6.11
C HIS A 44 -3.98 17.91 5.01
N ALA A 45 -3.25 18.99 5.27
CA ALA A 45 -2.32 19.55 4.29
C ALA A 45 -1.11 18.61 4.10
N GLN A 46 -0.61 18.04 5.20
CA GLN A 46 0.43 17.03 5.17
C GLN A 46 -0.08 15.70 4.61
N GLU A 47 -1.35 15.32 4.84
CA GLU A 47 -1.97 14.12 4.24
C GLU A 47 -1.91 14.21 2.72
N LYS A 48 -2.25 15.38 2.16
CA LYS A 48 -2.13 15.64 0.73
C LYS A 48 -0.68 15.48 0.25
N LEU A 49 0.31 15.95 0.99
CA LEU A 49 1.72 15.82 0.64
C LEU A 49 2.20 14.37 0.74
N ALA A 50 1.81 13.64 1.77
CA ALA A 50 2.16 12.23 1.96
C ALA A 50 1.56 11.36 0.84
N PHE A 51 0.26 11.55 0.55
CA PHE A 51 -0.41 10.91 -0.57
C PHE A 51 0.28 11.22 -1.91
N SER A 52 0.50 12.50 -2.20
CA SER A 52 1.15 12.93 -3.44
C SER A 52 2.56 12.36 -3.58
N GLY A 53 3.35 12.40 -2.50
CA GLY A 53 4.72 11.91 -2.47
C GLY A 53 4.81 10.40 -2.64
N PHE A 54 3.88 9.64 -2.04
CA PHE A 54 3.81 8.19 -2.22
C PHE A 54 3.44 7.84 -3.67
N ILE A 55 2.38 8.44 -4.22
CA ILE A 55 1.90 8.14 -5.57
C ILE A 55 2.94 8.53 -6.61
N ASP A 56 3.53 9.73 -6.54
CA ASP A 56 4.58 10.15 -7.46
C ASP A 56 5.75 9.15 -7.44
N TRP A 57 6.26 8.83 -6.25
CA TRP A 57 7.37 7.90 -6.10
C TRP A 57 7.04 6.49 -6.62
N ALA A 58 5.85 5.96 -6.33
CA ALA A 58 5.43 4.66 -6.83
C ALA A 58 5.23 4.67 -8.36
N TYR A 59 4.67 5.75 -8.90
CA TYR A 59 4.44 5.92 -10.32
C TYR A 59 5.75 6.00 -11.11
N GLN A 60 6.75 6.74 -10.62
CA GLN A 60 8.09 6.76 -11.25
C GLN A 60 8.73 5.36 -11.30
N ARG A 61 8.55 4.55 -10.24
CA ARG A 61 9.03 3.16 -10.24
C ARG A 61 8.30 2.29 -11.26
N TRP A 62 7.00 2.48 -11.41
CA TRP A 62 6.20 1.76 -12.41
C TRP A 62 6.53 2.19 -13.85
N ILE A 63 6.81 3.47 -14.11
CA ILE A 63 7.32 3.93 -15.41
C ILE A 63 8.67 3.26 -15.74
N ALA A 64 9.56 3.16 -14.75
CA ALA A 64 10.87 2.55 -14.94
C ALA A 64 10.78 1.03 -15.18
N ASP A 65 9.78 0.36 -14.60
CA ASP A 65 9.48 -1.04 -14.87
C ASP A 65 7.97 -1.31 -14.81
N PRO A 66 7.28 -1.37 -15.97
CA PRO A 66 5.84 -1.63 -16.01
C PRO A 66 5.39 -3.01 -15.52
N THR A 67 6.33 -3.93 -15.25
CA THR A 67 6.03 -5.25 -14.66
C THR A 67 6.01 -5.26 -13.13
N MET A 68 6.32 -4.12 -12.53
CA MET A 68 6.31 -3.89 -11.10
C MET A 68 4.90 -3.95 -10.51
N HIS A 69 4.80 -4.47 -9.29
CA HIS A 69 3.55 -4.52 -8.52
C HIS A 69 3.70 -3.82 -7.16
N ILE A 70 2.58 -3.32 -6.66
CA ILE A 70 2.41 -2.80 -5.30
C ILE A 70 1.56 -3.82 -4.54
N TYR A 71 2.21 -4.60 -3.68
CA TYR A 71 1.56 -5.57 -2.81
C TYR A 71 1.03 -4.89 -1.56
N HIS A 72 -0.24 -5.13 -1.23
CA HIS A 72 -0.87 -4.61 -0.03
C HIS A 72 -1.82 -5.64 0.58
N TYR A 73 -2.29 -5.41 1.80
CA TYR A 73 -3.10 -6.39 2.54
C TYR A 73 -4.52 -5.89 2.80
N ALA A 74 -5.48 -6.49 2.10
CA ALA A 74 -6.90 -6.12 2.12
C ALA A 74 -7.22 -4.90 1.24
N SER A 75 -8.48 -4.47 1.24
CA SER A 75 -8.99 -3.45 0.30
C SER A 75 -8.78 -2.00 0.76
N TYR A 76 -8.24 -1.79 1.96
CA TYR A 76 -8.23 -0.48 2.61
C TYR A 76 -7.34 0.50 1.84
N GLU A 77 -6.16 0.07 1.45
CA GLU A 77 -5.12 0.86 0.81
C GLU A 77 -5.60 1.47 -0.51
N VAL A 78 -6.15 0.64 -1.39
CA VAL A 78 -6.70 1.07 -2.68
C VAL A 78 -7.89 2.01 -2.49
N THR A 79 -8.70 1.77 -1.46
CA THR A 79 -9.85 2.62 -1.12
C THR A 79 -9.37 3.99 -0.63
N ALA A 80 -8.33 4.03 0.21
CA ALA A 80 -7.71 5.26 0.70
C ALA A 80 -7.13 6.08 -0.47
N CYS A 81 -6.37 5.46 -1.37
CA CYS A 81 -5.83 6.13 -2.57
C CYS A 81 -6.94 6.78 -3.41
N ARG A 82 -8.04 6.06 -3.69
CA ARG A 82 -9.18 6.60 -4.46
C ARG A 82 -9.89 7.74 -3.73
N LYS A 83 -10.09 7.60 -2.42
CA LYS A 83 -10.72 8.61 -1.56
C LYS A 83 -9.89 9.91 -1.56
N LEU A 84 -8.57 9.80 -1.39
CA LEU A 84 -7.69 10.96 -1.32
C LEU A 84 -7.46 11.62 -2.67
N MET A 85 -7.38 10.83 -3.74
CA MET A 85 -7.40 11.33 -5.12
C MET A 85 -8.63 12.23 -5.35
N GLY A 86 -9.83 11.75 -5.01
CA GLY A 86 -11.06 12.52 -5.16
C GLY A 86 -11.18 13.72 -4.19
N ARG A 87 -10.67 13.58 -2.96
CA ARG A 87 -10.68 14.66 -1.95
C ARG A 87 -9.77 15.82 -2.35
N TYR A 88 -8.56 15.52 -2.82
CA TYR A 88 -7.52 16.53 -3.06
C TYR A 88 -7.41 17.00 -4.51
N GLY A 89 -8.06 16.31 -5.44
CA GLY A 89 -8.06 16.64 -6.87
C GLY A 89 -6.65 16.63 -7.47
N CYS A 90 -5.80 15.69 -7.05
CA CYS A 90 -4.43 15.57 -7.52
C CYS A 90 -4.05 14.11 -7.78
N TYR A 91 -3.08 13.92 -8.68
CA TYR A 91 -2.57 12.60 -9.10
C TYR A 91 -3.63 11.65 -9.68
N GLU A 92 -4.70 12.20 -10.26
CA GLU A 92 -5.79 11.40 -10.86
C GLU A 92 -5.30 10.49 -11.98
N HIS A 93 -4.40 11.01 -12.83
CA HIS A 93 -3.86 10.27 -13.97
C HIS A 93 -3.00 9.10 -13.50
N GLU A 94 -2.09 9.35 -12.56
CA GLU A 94 -1.15 8.40 -12.02
C GLU A 94 -1.88 7.28 -11.27
N VAL A 95 -2.85 7.64 -10.42
CA VAL A 95 -3.68 6.66 -9.71
C VAL A 95 -4.51 5.83 -10.70
N ASP A 96 -5.15 6.44 -11.71
CA ASP A 96 -5.89 5.69 -12.73
C ASP A 96 -4.99 4.71 -13.49
N GLN A 97 -3.79 5.13 -13.91
CA GLN A 97 -2.84 4.26 -14.60
C GLN A 97 -2.44 3.07 -13.74
N LEU A 98 -2.07 3.28 -12.47
CA LEU A 98 -1.69 2.19 -11.59
C LEU A 98 -2.84 1.20 -11.35
N LEU A 99 -4.07 1.70 -11.19
CA LEU A 99 -5.25 0.85 -10.99
C LEU A 99 -5.65 0.09 -12.25
N ARG A 100 -5.70 0.77 -13.40
CA ARG A 100 -6.11 0.19 -14.69
C ARG A 100 -5.14 -0.88 -15.17
N ASN A 101 -3.84 -0.73 -14.86
CA ASN A 101 -2.82 -1.72 -15.19
C ASN A 101 -2.68 -2.84 -14.13
N ASN A 102 -3.59 -2.91 -13.15
CA ASN A 102 -3.58 -3.92 -12.07
C ASN A 102 -2.25 -3.96 -11.28
N VAL A 103 -1.61 -2.81 -11.08
CA VAL A 103 -0.34 -2.71 -10.35
C VAL A 103 -0.55 -3.05 -8.87
N PHE A 104 -1.69 -2.68 -8.30
CA PHE A 104 -2.06 -3.03 -6.92
C PHE A 104 -2.53 -4.49 -6.82
N VAL A 105 -1.80 -5.28 -6.03
CA VAL A 105 -2.10 -6.69 -5.77
C VAL A 105 -2.51 -6.88 -4.31
N ASP A 106 -3.78 -7.25 -4.14
CA ASP A 106 -4.39 -7.53 -2.84
C ASP A 106 -4.01 -8.95 -2.35
N LEU A 107 -3.03 -9.02 -1.45
CA LEU A 107 -2.53 -10.28 -0.89
C LEU A 107 -3.56 -11.00 -0.01
N TYR A 108 -4.51 -10.28 0.59
CA TYR A 108 -5.56 -10.91 1.39
C TYR A 108 -6.44 -11.82 0.52
N LYS A 109 -6.80 -11.36 -0.70
CA LYS A 109 -7.55 -12.19 -1.66
C LYS A 109 -6.77 -13.42 -2.10
N VAL A 110 -5.45 -13.30 -2.29
CA VAL A 110 -4.58 -14.43 -2.66
C VAL A 110 -4.59 -15.47 -1.54
N VAL A 111 -4.28 -15.06 -0.31
CA VAL A 111 -4.25 -15.98 0.85
C VAL A 111 -5.61 -16.66 1.05
N LYS A 112 -6.72 -15.91 1.01
CA LYS A 112 -8.06 -16.43 1.21
C LYS A 112 -8.47 -17.48 0.17
N ASN A 113 -8.03 -17.35 -1.08
CA ASN A 113 -8.41 -18.26 -2.16
C ASN A 113 -7.43 -19.41 -2.35
N SER A 114 -6.19 -19.30 -1.85
CA SER A 114 -5.14 -20.30 -2.03
C SER A 114 -4.88 -21.18 -0.81
N LEU A 115 -5.29 -20.75 0.38
CA LEU A 115 -5.04 -21.47 1.63
C LEU A 115 -6.34 -21.73 2.37
N MET A 116 -6.49 -22.94 2.93
CA MET A 116 -7.54 -23.25 3.88
C MET A 116 -6.89 -23.40 5.25
N VAL A 117 -7.16 -22.44 6.14
CA VAL A 117 -6.54 -22.37 7.47
C VAL A 117 -7.60 -22.58 8.56
N GLY A 118 -7.20 -23.24 9.66
CA GLY A 118 -8.08 -23.51 10.80
C GLY A 118 -8.29 -22.32 11.75
N THR A 119 -7.90 -21.11 11.34
CA THR A 119 -8.04 -19.89 12.14
C THR A 119 -9.39 -19.21 11.87
N PRO A 120 -9.95 -18.47 12.85
CA PRO A 120 -11.24 -17.81 12.71
C PRO A 120 -11.24 -16.66 11.68
N SER A 121 -10.07 -16.18 11.27
CA SER A 121 -9.93 -15.18 10.21
C SER A 121 -8.62 -15.34 9.44
N TYR A 122 -8.61 -14.75 8.24
CA TYR A 122 -7.44 -14.59 7.38
C TYR A 122 -6.80 -13.21 7.57
N SER A 123 -6.77 -12.65 8.79
CA SER A 123 -6.01 -11.41 9.01
C SER A 123 -4.51 -11.70 8.98
N ILE A 124 -3.68 -10.72 8.61
CA ILE A 124 -2.23 -10.90 8.53
C ILE A 124 -1.65 -11.47 9.84
N LYS A 125 -2.11 -10.98 11.00
CA LYS A 125 -1.70 -11.45 12.33
C LYS A 125 -2.03 -12.92 12.60
N GLN A 126 -3.13 -13.42 12.06
CA GLN A 126 -3.52 -14.83 12.21
C GLN A 126 -2.72 -15.73 11.28
N ILE A 127 -2.45 -15.28 10.06
CA ILE A 127 -1.66 -16.03 9.09
C ILE A 127 -0.18 -16.07 9.48
N GLU A 128 0.36 -15.00 10.08
CA GLU A 128 1.71 -14.95 10.64
C GLU A 128 2.01 -16.11 11.60
N LEU A 129 1.01 -16.55 12.38
CA LEU A 129 1.15 -17.67 13.33
C LEU A 129 1.40 -19.03 12.66
N LEU A 130 1.11 -19.16 11.36
CA LEU A 130 1.20 -20.44 10.64
C LEU A 130 2.58 -20.68 10.03
N TYR A 131 3.34 -19.63 9.73
CA TYR A 131 4.64 -19.74 9.06
C TYR A 131 5.80 -19.15 9.87
N ARG A 132 5.54 -18.36 10.91
CA ARG A 132 6.55 -18.13 11.94
C ARG A 132 6.56 -19.36 12.83
N ASP A 133 7.54 -20.24 12.62
CA ASP A 133 7.90 -21.23 13.63
C ASP A 133 8.07 -20.49 14.96
N GLY A 134 7.42 -21.02 16.00
CA GLY A 134 7.33 -20.40 17.32
C GLY A 134 8.69 -19.90 17.77
N LYS A 135 8.76 -18.62 18.13
CA LYS A 135 9.81 -18.16 19.03
C LYS A 135 9.70 -18.87 20.37
#